data_AF-A0A8S0THY7-F1
#
_entry.id   AF-A0A8S0THY7-F1
#
_cell.length_a   1.000
_cell.length_b   1.000
_cell.length_c   1.000
_cell.angle_alpha   90.00
_cell.angle_beta   90.00
_cell.angle_gamma   90.00
#
_symmetry.space_group_name_H-M   'P 1'
#
loop_
_entity.id
_entity.type
_entity.pdbx_description
1 polymer ?
#
loop_
_entity_poly.entity_id
_entity_poly.type
_entity_poly.pdbx_seq_one_letter_code
_entity_poly.pdbx_strand_id
1 'polypeptide(L)'
;MDAKVLGCASNLRRLKCKFKSQCPFQLPNQLESLNISFMRDSDPNFPLNLKKLTLLDFDLSWEKIRMIGRLPNLEVLKLRDGSFKEKQWDTEEGEFQKLKFFELNDVKISNQYACAEWNPTSDDYPNLERFVLRNCYCLNKIPSSLGYILTLQKIEVYGCTKSIEKSAVEIEEEQQEMGNEELKVVITRDSKRINRA
;
A
#
# COMPACT_ATOMS: atom_id res chain seq x y z
N MET A 1 -5.51 14.06 20.26
CA MET A 1 -4.48 15.06 19.89
C MET A 1 -5.26 16.24 19.35
N ASP A 2 -5.22 17.38 20.04
CA ASP A 2 -6.10 18.52 19.75
C ASP A 2 -5.59 19.35 18.57
N ALA A 3 -6.52 19.94 17.80
CA ALA A 3 -6.27 20.83 16.66
C ALA A 3 -5.17 21.87 16.91
N LYS A 4 -5.21 22.45 18.11
CA LYS A 4 -4.35 23.56 18.53
C LYS A 4 -2.88 23.16 18.61
N VAL A 5 -2.57 21.87 18.78
CA VAL A 5 -1.18 21.38 18.88
C VAL A 5 -0.52 21.30 17.51
N LEU A 6 -1.28 20.99 16.44
CA LEU A 6 -0.74 20.87 15.08
C LEU A 6 -0.48 22.22 14.41
N GLY A 7 -1.31 23.23 14.71
CA GLY A 7 -1.15 24.60 14.16
C GLY A 7 0.13 25.30 14.62
N CYS A 8 0.67 24.95 15.80
CA CYS A 8 1.89 25.55 16.34
C CYS A 8 3.19 24.83 15.91
N ALA A 9 3.09 23.66 15.27
CA ALA A 9 4.24 22.84 14.90
C ALA A 9 4.68 23.12 13.45
N SER A 10 5.04 24.36 13.15
CA SER A 10 5.39 24.84 11.81
C SER A 10 6.64 24.22 11.18
N ASN A 11 7.37 23.34 11.87
CA ASN A 11 8.49 22.57 11.30
C ASN A 11 8.23 21.06 11.25
N LEU A 12 7.01 20.61 11.55
CA LEU A 12 6.71 19.19 11.68
C LEU A 12 6.64 18.51 10.31
N ARG A 13 7.68 17.74 9.98
CA ARG A 13 7.77 16.94 8.73
C ARG A 13 7.27 15.50 8.88
N ARG A 14 7.15 15.01 10.13
CA ARG A 14 6.73 13.63 10.43
C ARG A 14 5.66 13.65 11.52
N LEU A 15 4.55 12.96 11.28
CA LEU A 15 3.44 12.90 12.21
C LEU A 15 2.94 11.47 12.31
N LYS A 16 2.78 11.00 13.55
CA LYS A 16 2.10 9.73 13.85
C LYS A 16 0.91 10.04 14.75
N CYS A 17 -0.28 9.80 14.23
CA CYS A 17 -1.54 10.08 14.90
C CYS A 17 -2.38 8.82 15.03
N LYS A 18 -2.88 8.58 16.25
CA LYS A 18 -4.02 7.70 16.47
C LYS A 18 -5.21 8.58 16.74
N PHE A 19 -6.18 8.60 15.83
CA PHE A 19 -7.44 9.28 16.09
C PHE A 19 -8.40 8.27 16.75
N LYS A 20 -9.09 8.69 17.81
CA LYS A 20 -10.16 7.89 18.43
C LYS A 20 -11.50 8.05 17.70
N SER A 21 -11.53 8.91 16.68
CA SER A 21 -12.69 9.34 15.89
C SER A 21 -12.22 9.86 14.53
N GLN A 22 -13.11 10.46 13.72
CA GLN A 22 -12.77 11.09 12.44
C GLN A 22 -11.58 12.06 12.58
N CYS A 23 -10.67 12.10 11.60
CA CYS A 23 -9.50 12.98 11.56
C CYS A 23 -9.98 14.43 11.58
N PRO A 24 -9.87 15.17 12.70
CA PRO A 24 -10.72 16.34 12.88
C PRO A 24 -10.18 17.63 12.25
N PHE A 25 -9.00 17.62 11.61
CA PHE A 25 -8.35 18.85 11.15
C PHE A 25 -7.53 18.65 9.87
N GLN A 26 -7.31 19.77 9.17
CA GLN A 26 -6.45 19.85 7.99
C GLN A 26 -4.99 19.61 8.40
N LEU A 27 -4.36 18.63 7.79
CA LEU A 27 -2.97 18.27 8.06
C LEU A 27 -2.02 19.35 7.52
N PRO A 28 -0.88 19.63 8.18
CA PRO A 28 0.09 20.60 7.68
C PRO A 28 0.64 20.22 6.29
N ASN A 29 0.63 21.16 5.35
CA ASN A 29 1.08 20.91 3.97
C ASN A 29 2.56 20.53 3.82
N GLN A 30 3.39 20.86 4.81
CA GLN A 30 4.82 20.54 4.83
C GLN A 30 5.14 19.11 5.29
N LEU A 31 4.12 18.32 5.61
CA LEU A 31 4.29 16.99 6.12
C LEU A 31 4.79 16.05 5.02
N GLU A 32 5.91 15.38 5.26
CA GLU A 32 6.51 14.41 4.35
C GLU A 32 6.22 12.96 4.75
N SER A 33 5.97 12.71 6.04
CA SER A 33 5.63 11.37 6.53
C SER A 33 4.46 11.40 7.50
N LEU A 34 3.49 10.54 7.24
CA LEU A 34 2.25 10.44 8.00
C LEU A 34 1.96 8.99 8.33
N ASN A 35 1.65 8.74 9.60
CA ASN A 35 1.09 7.48 10.07
C ASN A 35 -0.24 7.78 10.74
N ILE A 36 -1.33 7.21 10.21
CA ILE A 36 -2.69 7.39 10.70
C ILE A 36 -3.27 6.03 11.07
N SER A 37 -4.05 6.00 12.14
CA SER A 37 -4.91 4.88 12.51
C SER A 37 -6.37 5.28 12.46
N PHE A 38 -7.28 4.33 12.17
CA PHE A 38 -8.74 4.54 12.16
C PHE A 38 -9.25 5.47 11.05
N MET A 39 -8.74 5.29 9.83
CA MET A 39 -9.13 6.12 8.68
C MET A 39 -10.42 5.62 8.01
N ARG A 40 -11.28 6.56 7.62
CA ARG A 40 -12.51 6.34 6.86
C ARG A 40 -12.58 7.26 5.64
N ASP A 41 -13.45 6.95 4.68
CA ASP A 41 -13.61 7.75 3.45
C ASP A 41 -13.92 9.23 3.71
N SER A 42 -14.70 9.50 4.76
CA SER A 42 -15.13 10.84 5.15
C SER A 42 -14.01 11.70 5.78
N ASP A 43 -12.82 11.14 5.99
CA ASP A 43 -11.67 11.89 6.49
C ASP A 43 -11.12 12.87 5.44
N PRO A 44 -10.53 14.00 5.85
CA PRO A 44 -9.91 14.96 4.94
C PRO A 44 -8.80 14.36 4.09
N ASN A 45 -8.49 15.05 2.99
CA ASN A 45 -7.44 14.65 2.07
C ASN A 45 -6.04 14.88 2.66
N PHE A 46 -5.07 14.17 2.08
CA PHE A 46 -3.67 14.22 2.48
C PHE A 46 -2.95 15.46 1.94
N PRO A 47 -1.92 15.95 2.65
CA PRO A 47 -1.06 17.01 2.14
C PRO A 47 -0.26 16.53 0.92
N LEU A 48 -0.06 17.39 -0.08
CA LEU A 48 0.56 17.02 -1.36
C LEU A 48 2.08 16.75 -1.28
N ASN A 49 2.75 17.22 -0.24
CA ASN A 49 4.19 16.97 -0.05
C ASN A 49 4.51 15.63 0.62
N LEU A 50 3.49 14.80 0.82
CA LEU A 50 3.65 13.52 1.50
C LEU A 50 4.47 12.55 0.64
N LYS A 51 5.57 12.07 1.21
CA LYS A 51 6.44 11.03 0.63
C LYS A 51 6.16 9.66 1.20
N LYS A 52 5.72 9.59 2.46
CA LYS A 52 5.44 8.33 3.15
C LYS A 52 4.10 8.36 3.85
N LEU A 53 3.22 7.44 3.47
CA LEU A 53 1.95 7.20 4.13
C LEU A 53 1.93 5.81 4.75
N THR A 54 1.45 5.72 5.98
CA THR A 54 1.10 4.45 6.63
C THR A 54 -0.29 4.57 7.22
N LEU A 55 -1.20 3.73 6.75
CA LEU A 55 -2.54 3.59 7.30
C LEU A 55 -2.62 2.30 8.10
N LEU A 56 -3.17 2.40 9.29
CA LEU A 56 -3.45 1.31 10.21
C LEU A 56 -4.96 1.31 10.52
N ASP A 57 -5.57 0.15 10.71
CA ASP A 57 -6.98 0.07 11.14
C ASP A 57 -7.92 0.91 10.25
N PHE A 58 -7.83 0.78 8.93
CA PHE A 58 -8.61 1.62 7.99
C PHE A 58 -9.83 0.89 7.44
N ASP A 59 -10.85 1.64 7.03
CA ASP A 59 -11.98 1.15 6.23
C ASP A 59 -12.25 2.13 5.09
N LEU A 60 -11.70 1.83 3.92
CA LEU A 60 -11.64 2.74 2.78
C LEU A 60 -12.28 2.15 1.53
N SER A 61 -12.87 3.02 0.74
CA SER A 61 -13.19 2.76 -0.67
C SER A 61 -11.94 2.80 -1.54
N TRP A 62 -12.00 2.16 -2.71
CA TRP A 62 -10.93 2.31 -3.70
C TRP A 62 -10.79 3.73 -4.23
N GLU A 63 -11.88 4.50 -4.30
CA GLU A 63 -11.80 5.94 -4.65
C GLU A 63 -10.85 6.70 -3.72
N LYS A 64 -10.88 6.41 -2.40
CA LYS A 64 -9.94 7.05 -1.47
C LYS A 64 -8.50 6.61 -1.70
N ILE A 65 -8.27 5.35 -2.09
CA ILE A 65 -6.94 4.86 -2.45
C ILE A 65 -6.43 5.48 -3.75
N ARG A 66 -7.29 5.69 -4.74
CA ARG A 66 -6.96 6.38 -5.99
C ARG A 66 -6.54 7.83 -5.74
N MET A 67 -7.23 8.51 -4.82
CA MET A 67 -6.80 9.84 -4.34
C MET A 67 -5.41 9.81 -3.69
N ILE A 68 -5.06 8.75 -2.95
CA ILE A 68 -3.71 8.56 -2.41
C ILE A 68 -2.71 8.32 -3.54
N GLY A 69 -3.09 7.53 -4.56
CA GLY A 69 -2.25 7.27 -5.72
C GLY A 69 -1.89 8.52 -6.51
N ARG A 70 -2.77 9.52 -6.53
CA ARG A 70 -2.52 10.82 -7.19
C ARG A 70 -1.63 11.76 -6.37
N LEU A 71 -1.11 11.35 -5.21
CA LEU A 71 -0.20 12.19 -4.44
C LEU A 71 1.15 12.33 -5.18
N PRO A 72 1.58 13.56 -5.50
CA PRO A 72 2.64 13.81 -6.47
C PRO A 72 4.05 13.43 -5.97
N ASN A 73 4.20 13.15 -4.68
CA ASN A 73 5.48 12.86 -4.04
C ASN A 73 5.50 11.53 -3.29
N LEU A 74 4.43 10.74 -3.36
CA LEU A 74 4.30 9.53 -2.55
C LEU A 74 5.25 8.44 -3.05
N GLU A 75 6.25 8.11 -2.23
CA GLU A 75 7.26 7.09 -2.51
C GLU A 75 7.01 5.81 -1.72
N VAL A 76 6.36 5.91 -0.56
CA VAL A 76 6.14 4.79 0.36
C VAL A 76 4.69 4.75 0.81
N LEU A 77 4.00 3.66 0.48
CA LEU A 77 2.64 3.38 0.96
C LEU A 77 2.62 2.07 1.74
N LYS A 78 2.04 2.12 2.95
CA LYS A 78 1.85 0.96 3.81
C LYS A 78 0.40 0.93 4.28
N LEU A 79 -0.29 -0.16 3.98
CA LEU A 79 -1.68 -0.39 4.39
C LEU A 79 -1.71 -1.60 5.31
N ARG A 80 -2.16 -1.39 6.55
CA ARG A 80 -2.08 -2.38 7.62
C ARG A 80 -3.40 -2.53 8.35
N ASP A 81 -3.76 -3.78 8.65
CA ASP A 81 -4.89 -4.14 9.53
C ASP A 81 -6.20 -3.45 9.10
N GLY A 82 -6.51 -3.39 7.81
CA GLY A 82 -7.64 -2.63 7.28
C GLY A 82 -8.51 -3.38 6.29
N SER A 83 -9.65 -2.78 5.93
CA SER A 83 -10.60 -3.31 4.96
C SER A 83 -10.85 -2.38 3.80
N PHE A 84 -11.07 -2.96 2.63
CA PHE A 84 -11.64 -2.28 1.46
C PHE A 84 -13.11 -2.61 1.30
N LYS A 85 -13.90 -1.62 0.90
CA LYS A 85 -15.35 -1.75 0.78
C LYS A 85 -15.78 -2.54 -0.45
N GLU A 86 -15.08 -2.37 -1.55
CA GLU A 86 -15.42 -2.98 -2.83
C GLU A 86 -14.47 -4.14 -3.17
N LYS A 87 -14.95 -5.05 -4.03
CA LYS A 87 -14.23 -6.28 -4.40
C LYS A 87 -13.08 -6.05 -5.37
N GLN A 88 -13.18 -5.03 -6.21
CA GLN A 88 -12.29 -4.83 -7.34
C GLN A 88 -11.40 -3.61 -7.12
N TRP A 89 -10.10 -3.85 -7.17
CA TRP A 89 -9.09 -2.82 -7.18
C TRP A 89 -8.59 -2.60 -8.61
N ASP A 90 -9.13 -1.55 -9.21
CA ASP A 90 -8.62 -0.98 -10.45
C ASP A 90 -7.86 0.32 -10.16
N THR A 91 -6.77 0.51 -10.87
CA THR A 91 -6.01 1.77 -10.92
C THR A 91 -6.34 2.52 -12.20
N GLU A 92 -6.21 3.84 -12.15
CA GLU A 92 -6.29 4.69 -13.34
C GLU A 92 -4.92 5.27 -13.72
N GLU A 93 -4.81 5.64 -15.00
CA GLU A 93 -3.61 6.25 -15.56
C GLU A 93 -3.13 7.44 -14.72
N GLY A 94 -1.83 7.44 -14.40
CA GLY A 94 -1.19 8.51 -13.65
C GLY A 94 -1.29 8.37 -12.12
N GLU A 95 -1.82 7.27 -11.61
CA GLU A 95 -1.73 6.93 -10.19
C GLU A 95 -0.34 6.39 -9.83
N PHE A 96 0.05 6.50 -8.56
CA PHE A 96 1.27 5.97 -7.92
C PHE A 96 2.61 6.22 -8.67
N GLN A 97 2.70 7.30 -9.43
CA GLN A 97 3.82 7.57 -10.34
C GLN A 97 5.20 7.66 -9.69
N LYS A 98 5.29 7.99 -8.38
CA LYS A 98 6.57 8.02 -7.64
C LYS A 98 6.71 6.89 -6.63
N LEU A 99 5.75 5.97 -6.57
CA LEU A 99 5.71 4.94 -5.54
C LEU A 99 6.85 3.94 -5.79
N LYS A 100 7.74 3.81 -4.80
CA LYS A 100 8.88 2.89 -4.81
C LYS A 100 8.65 1.68 -3.91
N PHE A 101 7.91 1.88 -2.82
CA PHE A 101 7.64 0.84 -1.84
C PHE A 101 6.15 0.74 -1.57
N PHE A 102 5.62 -0.47 -1.72
CA PHE A 102 4.24 -0.75 -1.39
C PHE A 102 4.09 -1.99 -0.49
N GLU A 103 3.31 -1.85 0.58
CA GLU A 103 3.07 -2.92 1.55
C GLU A 103 1.59 -3.07 1.88
N LEU A 104 1.12 -4.32 1.79
CA LEU A 104 -0.16 -4.78 2.31
C LEU A 104 0.10 -5.73 3.48
N ASN A 105 -0.49 -5.45 4.64
CA ASN A 105 -0.41 -6.32 5.83
C ASN A 105 -1.77 -6.52 6.49
N ASP A 106 -2.24 -7.77 6.56
CA ASP A 106 -3.55 -8.13 7.11
C ASP A 106 -4.69 -7.27 6.54
N VAL A 107 -4.63 -7.03 5.23
CA VAL A 107 -5.65 -6.27 4.51
C VAL A 107 -6.72 -7.21 3.98
N LYS A 108 -7.99 -6.83 4.18
CA LYS A 108 -9.19 -7.62 3.87
C LYS A 108 -10.11 -6.84 2.93
N ILE A 109 -11.09 -7.53 2.38
CA ILE A 109 -12.30 -6.88 1.84
C ILE A 109 -13.42 -7.08 2.84
N SER A 110 -14.22 -6.05 3.06
CA SER A 110 -15.32 -6.03 4.03
C SER A 110 -16.42 -7.06 3.70
N ASN A 111 -16.55 -7.45 2.43
CA ASN A 111 -17.37 -8.60 2.06
C ASN A 111 -16.65 -9.92 2.33
N GLN A 112 -17.00 -10.56 3.45
CA GLN A 112 -16.43 -11.81 3.96
C GLN A 112 -16.54 -13.03 3.02
N TYR A 113 -17.26 -12.92 1.91
CA TYR A 113 -17.47 -14.00 0.95
C TYR A 113 -16.68 -13.82 -0.35
N ALA A 114 -15.88 -12.77 -0.47
CA ALA A 114 -15.16 -12.46 -1.70
C ALA A 114 -13.71 -12.02 -1.44
N CYS A 115 -12.80 -12.51 -2.28
CA CYS A 115 -11.43 -12.03 -2.35
C CYS A 115 -11.29 -10.89 -3.35
N ALA A 116 -10.26 -10.08 -3.15
CA ALA A 116 -9.95 -8.93 -3.98
C ALA A 116 -9.49 -9.40 -5.35
N GLU A 117 -10.08 -8.81 -6.38
CA GLU A 117 -9.48 -8.79 -7.70
C GLU A 117 -8.64 -7.52 -7.78
N TRP A 118 -7.35 -7.69 -8.00
CA TRP A 118 -6.42 -6.58 -8.15
C TRP A 118 -5.80 -6.70 -9.53
N ASN A 119 -6.12 -5.74 -10.39
CA ASN A 119 -5.80 -5.78 -11.82
C ASN A 119 -5.18 -4.44 -12.28
N PRO A 120 -4.02 -4.04 -11.74
CA PRO A 120 -3.34 -2.84 -12.19
C PRO A 120 -2.72 -3.06 -13.58
N THR A 121 -2.39 -1.97 -14.26
CA THR A 121 -1.48 -1.99 -15.40
C THR A 121 -0.05 -1.67 -14.94
N SER A 122 0.95 -2.03 -15.75
CA SER A 122 2.35 -1.69 -15.44
C SER A 122 2.58 -0.17 -15.34
N ASP A 123 1.79 0.60 -16.10
CA ASP A 123 1.90 2.06 -16.20
C ASP A 123 1.39 2.78 -14.94
N ASP A 124 0.65 2.06 -14.08
CA ASP A 124 0.14 2.57 -12.82
C ASP A 124 1.20 2.56 -11.71
N TYR A 125 2.31 1.81 -11.88
CA TYR A 125 3.37 1.68 -10.88
C TYR A 125 4.78 1.73 -11.51
N PRO A 126 5.11 2.74 -12.34
CA PRO A 126 6.29 2.70 -13.20
C PRO A 126 7.62 2.69 -12.43
N ASN A 127 7.61 3.14 -11.18
CA ASN A 127 8.79 3.28 -10.32
C ASN A 127 8.79 2.32 -9.11
N LEU A 128 7.91 1.32 -9.09
CA LEU A 128 7.79 0.41 -7.95
C LEU A 128 9.01 -0.52 -7.87
N GLU A 129 9.79 -0.38 -6.80
CA GLU A 129 11.01 -1.15 -6.57
C GLU A 129 10.75 -2.37 -5.69
N ARG A 130 9.82 -2.27 -4.74
CA ARG A 130 9.56 -3.31 -3.74
C ARG A 130 8.10 -3.43 -3.37
N PHE A 131 7.59 -4.66 -3.49
CA PHE A 131 6.23 -5.01 -3.11
C PHE A 131 6.21 -6.06 -2.00
N VAL A 132 5.44 -5.80 -0.94
CA VAL A 132 5.41 -6.63 0.27
C VAL A 132 3.98 -7.00 0.64
N LEU A 133 3.74 -8.31 0.77
CA LEU A 133 2.49 -8.89 1.23
C LEU A 133 2.70 -9.65 2.53
N ARG A 134 1.87 -9.35 3.53
CA ARG A 134 1.92 -9.98 4.85
C ARG A 134 0.52 -10.39 5.29
N ASN A 135 0.31 -11.66 5.61
CA ASN A 135 -0.95 -12.17 6.14
C ASN A 135 -2.18 -11.78 5.27
N CYS A 136 -2.00 -11.65 3.96
CA CYS A 136 -3.07 -11.25 3.04
C CYS A 136 -3.81 -12.51 2.58
N TYR A 137 -4.85 -12.90 3.30
CA TYR A 137 -5.62 -14.11 3.00
C TYR A 137 -6.76 -13.88 2.00
N CYS A 138 -7.21 -12.63 1.86
CA CYS A 138 -8.33 -12.24 1.01
C CYS A 138 -7.91 -11.72 -0.38
N LEU A 139 -6.63 -11.80 -0.74
CA LEU A 139 -6.16 -11.47 -2.09
C LEU A 139 -6.01 -12.76 -2.90
N ASN A 140 -6.59 -12.81 -4.10
CA ASN A 140 -6.59 -14.02 -4.92
C ASN A 140 -5.19 -14.37 -5.43
N LYS A 141 -4.51 -13.41 -6.06
CA LYS A 141 -3.18 -13.56 -6.64
C LYS A 141 -2.51 -12.19 -6.74
N ILE A 142 -1.20 -12.20 -6.94
CA ILE A 142 -0.47 -11.03 -7.43
C ILE A 142 -0.80 -10.88 -8.93
N PRO A 143 -1.17 -9.68 -9.41
CA PRO A 143 -1.38 -9.45 -10.82
C PRO A 143 -0.09 -9.61 -11.62
N SER A 144 -0.14 -10.38 -12.72
CA SER A 144 1.01 -10.63 -13.59
C SER A 144 1.55 -9.35 -14.25
N SER A 145 0.71 -8.31 -14.37
CA SER A 145 1.12 -7.01 -14.90
C SER A 145 2.26 -6.37 -14.10
N LEU A 146 2.41 -6.69 -12.81
CA LEU A 146 3.54 -6.24 -12.01
C LEU A 146 4.88 -6.83 -12.50
N GLY A 147 4.84 -7.97 -13.18
CA GLY A 147 6.02 -8.58 -13.81
C GLY A 147 6.59 -7.78 -14.97
N TYR A 148 5.82 -6.85 -15.56
CA TYR A 148 6.31 -5.95 -16.60
C TYR A 148 6.91 -4.65 -16.05
N ILE A 149 6.93 -4.46 -14.73
CA ILE A 149 7.55 -3.30 -14.09
C ILE A 149 9.07 -3.53 -14.01
N LEU A 150 9.82 -2.87 -14.90
CA LEU A 150 11.28 -3.02 -14.99
C LEU A 150 12.03 -2.55 -13.74
N THR A 151 11.44 -1.65 -12.95
CA THR A 151 12.04 -1.15 -11.71
C THR A 151 11.83 -2.10 -10.53
N LEU A 152 10.97 -3.12 -10.67
CA LEU A 152 10.62 -4.03 -9.59
C LEU A 152 11.78 -4.99 -9.31
N GLN A 153 12.40 -4.83 -8.14
CA GLN A 153 13.56 -5.59 -7.72
C GLN A 153 13.21 -6.68 -6.70
N LYS A 154 12.09 -6.52 -5.98
CA LYS A 154 11.75 -7.45 -4.90
C LYS A 154 10.26 -7.62 -4.66
N ILE A 155 9.82 -8.87 -4.61
CA ILE A 155 8.50 -9.28 -4.10
C ILE A 155 8.71 -10.09 -2.83
N GLU A 156 8.04 -9.70 -1.74
CA GLU A 156 8.14 -10.42 -0.47
C GLU A 156 6.75 -10.86 0.00
N VAL A 157 6.60 -12.16 0.23
CA VAL A 157 5.34 -12.79 0.62
C VAL A 157 5.51 -13.50 1.95
N TYR A 158 4.73 -13.09 2.95
CA TYR A 158 4.87 -13.56 4.32
C TYR A 158 3.53 -14.03 4.88
N GLY A 159 3.38 -15.34 5.09
CA GLY A 159 2.17 -15.92 5.66
C GLY A 159 0.91 -15.67 4.82
N CYS A 160 1.03 -15.68 3.49
CA CYS A 160 -0.10 -15.52 2.56
C CYS A 160 -0.58 -16.88 2.02
N THR A 161 -1.59 -16.86 1.15
CA THR A 161 -2.12 -18.08 0.51
C THR A 161 -1.14 -18.65 -0.51
N LYS A 162 -1.24 -19.97 -0.78
CA LYS A 162 -0.46 -20.63 -1.85
C LYS A 162 -0.67 -20.01 -3.23
N SER A 163 -1.83 -19.41 -3.48
CA SER A 163 -2.13 -18.74 -4.73
C SER A 163 -1.27 -17.48 -4.91
N ILE A 164 -1.12 -16.69 -3.85
CA ILE A 164 -0.20 -15.54 -3.83
C ILE A 164 1.25 -16.01 -3.97
N GLU A 165 1.65 -17.06 -3.23
CA GLU A 165 2.99 -17.67 -3.36
C GLU A 165 3.28 -18.06 -4.81
N LYS A 166 2.34 -18.75 -5.48
CA LYS A 166 2.46 -19.21 -6.87
C LYS A 166 2.59 -18.04 -7.84
N SER A 167 1.73 -17.03 -7.73
CA SER A 167 1.79 -15.86 -8.61
C SER A 167 3.07 -15.04 -8.46
N ALA A 168 3.67 -14.99 -7.26
CA ALA A 168 4.96 -14.33 -7.07
C ALA A 168 6.08 -15.05 -7.84
N VAL A 169 6.09 -16.39 -7.79
CA VAL A 169 7.08 -17.22 -8.51
C VAL A 169 6.88 -17.11 -10.02
N GLU A 170 5.63 -17.16 -10.50
CA GLU A 170 5.32 -16.99 -11.93
C GLU A 170 5.87 -15.66 -12.47
N ILE A 171 5.71 -14.57 -11.73
CA ILE A 171 6.26 -13.25 -12.12
C ILE A 171 7.80 -13.27 -12.19
N GLU A 172 8.47 -13.96 -11.27
CA GLU A 172 9.93 -14.10 -11.29
C GLU A 172 10.42 -14.94 -12.47
N GLU A 173 9.75 -16.06 -12.75
CA GLU A 173 10.03 -16.91 -13.91
C GLU A 173 9.83 -16.14 -15.23
N GLU A 174 8.72 -15.41 -15.37
CA GLU A 174 8.45 -14.57 -16.56
C GLU A 174 9.54 -13.50 -16.76
N GLN A 175 9.99 -12.82 -15.69
CA GLN A 175 11.07 -11.84 -15.77
C GLN A 175 12.41 -12.47 -16.16
N GLN A 176 12.72 -13.67 -15.66
CA GLN A 176 13.92 -14.42 -16.02
C GLN A 176 13.91 -14.85 -17.49
N GLU A 177 12.76 -15.32 -18.00
CA GLU A 177 12.59 -15.65 -19.42
C GLU A 177 12.77 -14.44 -20.33
N MET A 178 12.42 -13.24 -19.85
CA MET A 178 12.67 -11.95 -20.52
C MET A 178 14.11 -11.43 -20.33
N GLY A 179 14.97 -12.16 -19.61
CA GLY A 179 16.38 -11.82 -19.39
C GLY A 179 16.67 -10.93 -18.18
N ASN A 180 15.70 -10.71 -17.30
CA ASN A 180 15.90 -10.01 -16.03
C ASN A 180 16.10 -10.99 -14.86
N GLU A 181 17.35 -11.13 -14.40
CA GLU A 181 17.71 -11.95 -13.23
C GLU A 181 17.75 -11.14 -11.92
N GLU A 182 17.43 -9.84 -11.94
CA GLU A 182 17.57 -8.97 -10.76
C GLU A 182 16.38 -9.04 -9.80
N LEU A 183 15.20 -9.40 -10.30
CA LEU A 183 14.00 -9.57 -9.48
C LEU A 183 14.19 -10.73 -8.49
N LYS A 184 13.94 -10.47 -7.21
CA LYS A 184 14.02 -11.48 -6.14
C LYS A 184 12.67 -11.71 -5.47
N VAL A 185 12.21 -12.95 -5.46
CA VAL A 185 11.05 -13.38 -4.69
C VAL A 185 11.48 -13.99 -3.35
N VAL A 186 10.88 -13.52 -2.26
CA VAL A 186 11.10 -14.07 -0.91
C VAL A 186 9.78 -14.53 -0.33
N ILE A 187 9.62 -15.83 -0.14
CA ILE A 187 8.43 -16.44 0.45
C ILE A 187 8.77 -16.99 1.84
N THR A 188 7.99 -16.63 2.87
CA THR A 188 8.13 -17.22 4.22
C THR A 188 6.77 -17.54 4.82
N ARG A 189 6.64 -18.75 5.37
CA ARG A 189 5.39 -19.25 5.97
C ARG A 189 5.22 -18.87 7.45
N ASP A 190 6.29 -18.49 8.14
CA ASP A 190 6.27 -18.07 9.54
C ASP A 190 6.13 -16.55 9.69
N SER A 191 4.90 -16.08 9.93
CA SER A 191 4.62 -14.66 10.22
C SER A 191 5.23 -14.17 11.55
N LYS A 192 5.55 -15.09 12.48
CA LYS A 192 6.05 -14.77 13.84
C LYS A 192 7.49 -14.25 13.89
N ARG A 193 8.31 -14.45 12.85
CA ARG A 193 9.74 -14.07 12.87
C ARG A 193 10.03 -12.64 12.43
N ILE A 194 9.07 -11.91 11.85
CA ILE A 194 9.36 -10.68 11.10
C ILE A 194 8.94 -9.40 11.83
N ASN A 195 8.27 -9.48 12.99
CA ASN A 195 7.91 -8.32 13.82
C ASN A 195 9.11 -7.67 14.55
N ARG A 196 10.35 -7.98 14.15
CA ARG A 196 11.59 -7.40 14.69
C ARG A 196 12.42 -6.74 13.59
N ALA A 197 11.88 -5.67 12.99
CA ALA A 197 12.65 -4.68 12.24
C ALA A 197 11.85 -3.37 12.11
#